data_AF-A0A5B6TDD7-F1
#
_entry.id   AF-A0A5B6TDD7-F1
#
_cell.length_a   1.000
_cell.length_b   1.000
_cell.length_c   1.000
_cell.angle_alpha   90.00
_cell.angle_beta   90.00
_cell.angle_gamma   90.00
#
_symmetry.space_group_name_H-M   'P 1'
#
loop_
_entity.id
_entity.type
_entity.pdbx_description
1 polymer ?
#
loop_
_entity_poly.entity_id
_entity_poly.type
_entity_poly.pdbx_seq_one_letter_code
_entity_poly.pdbx_strand_id
1 'polypeptide(L)'
;MADMKETAIFELKIDAGASEKRIAELTTDLIKAKEAKAALDKQYKAGELSAEEYGKQTAENKRATTALTTELGAETKILAMHTKQTKEAVGSNNQMRAQLLSLTQQYNALSKEERENAEIGGVLQKQIRELSDALKENESAVGDNRRNVGNYAGSILQEVDGNGLLATVTQVATGARRRPSPLP
;
A
#
# COMPACT_ATOMS: atom_id res chain seq x y z
N MET A 1 40.80 7.78 29.49
CA MET A 1 39.61 6.91 29.36
C MET A 1 38.38 7.79 29.56
N ALA A 2 37.31 7.51 28.78
CA ALA A 2 36.02 8.20 28.69
C ALA A 2 36.10 9.56 27.95
N ASP A 3 35.38 9.84 26.86
CA ASP A 3 34.19 9.20 26.31
C ASP A 3 34.18 9.28 24.78
N MET A 4 34.33 8.10 24.16
CA MET A 4 33.99 7.84 22.76
C MET A 4 32.47 7.66 22.64
N LYS A 5 31.69 8.73 22.83
CA LYS A 5 30.23 8.70 22.65
C LYS A 5 29.65 9.86 21.85
N GLU A 6 30.48 10.60 21.12
CA GLU A 6 30.03 11.30 19.90
C GLU A 6 30.16 10.34 18.71
N THR A 7 29.58 9.15 18.83
CA THR A 7 29.35 8.30 17.67
C THR A 7 28.21 8.91 16.89
N ALA A 8 28.56 9.85 16.02
CA ALA A 8 27.95 10.03 14.71
C ALA A 8 26.46 9.69 14.67
N ILE A 9 25.63 10.50 15.35
CA ILE A 9 24.28 10.72 14.87
C ILE A 9 24.48 11.55 13.60
N PHE A 10 24.77 10.86 12.50
CA PHE A 10 24.44 11.40 11.19
C PHE A 10 22.94 11.65 11.28
N GLU A 11 22.57 12.89 11.61
CA GLU A 11 21.31 13.49 11.22
C GLU A 11 21.27 13.43 9.69
N LEU A 12 21.00 12.24 9.15
CA LEU A 12 20.09 12.17 8.04
C LEU A 12 18.78 12.67 8.64
N LYS A 13 18.61 14.01 8.66
CA LYS A 13 17.29 14.64 8.64
C LYS A 13 16.66 14.16 7.35
N ILE A 14 16.19 12.92 7.38
CA ILE A 14 15.25 12.35 6.44
C ILE A 14 14.02 13.19 6.70
N ASP A 15 13.83 14.22 5.87
CA ASP A 15 12.59 14.98 5.90
C ASP A 15 11.49 14.02 5.47
N ALA A 16 10.69 13.55 6.43
CA ALA A 16 9.56 12.68 6.14
C ALA A 16 8.63 13.32 5.10
N GLY A 17 8.54 14.65 5.05
CA GLY A 17 7.83 15.36 4.00
C GLY A 17 8.47 15.22 2.61
N ALA A 18 9.79 15.06 2.51
CA ALA A 18 10.48 14.77 1.25
C ALA A 18 10.20 13.34 0.78
N SER A 19 10.28 12.34 1.66
CA SER A 19 9.91 10.96 1.31
C SER A 19 8.43 10.83 0.97
N GLU A 20 7.52 11.52 1.67
CA GLU A 20 6.10 11.55 1.32
C GLU A 20 5.85 12.15 -0.08
N LYS A 21 6.51 13.25 -0.43
CA LYS A 21 6.44 13.83 -1.76
C LYS A 21 7.00 12.87 -2.82
N ARG A 22 8.13 12.23 -2.53
CA ARG A 22 8.75 11.27 -3.45
C ARG A 22 7.85 10.06 -3.69
N ILE A 23 7.19 9.55 -2.65
CA ILE A 23 6.20 8.48 -2.75
C ILE A 23 5.03 8.91 -3.66
N ALA A 24 4.51 10.14 -3.51
CA ALA A 24 3.44 10.66 -4.36
C ALA A 24 3.88 10.76 -5.85
N GLU A 25 5.08 11.28 -6.09
CA GLU A 25 5.67 11.38 -7.44
C GLU A 25 5.83 9.99 -8.08
N LEU A 26 6.49 9.06 -7.37
CA LEU A 26 6.73 7.70 -7.86
C LEU A 26 5.43 6.95 -8.13
N THR A 27 4.42 7.14 -7.28
CA THR A 27 3.07 6.58 -7.48
C THR A 27 2.46 7.11 -8.78
N THR A 28 2.55 8.42 -9.01
CA THR A 28 2.05 9.07 -10.23
C THR A 28 2.77 8.57 -11.49
N ASP A 29 4.09 8.43 -11.43
CA ASP A 29 4.88 7.96 -12.57
C ASP A 29 4.63 6.46 -12.86
N LEU A 30 4.37 5.65 -11.83
CA LEU A 30 3.99 4.25 -11.99
C LEU A 30 2.62 4.12 -12.69
N ILE A 31 1.65 4.99 -12.33
CA ILE A 31 0.35 5.07 -13.01
C ILE A 31 0.55 5.40 -14.49
N LYS A 32 1.28 6.48 -14.80
CA LYS A 32 1.57 6.86 -16.20
C LYS A 32 2.26 5.75 -16.98
N ALA A 33 3.23 5.06 -16.36
CA ALA A 33 3.92 3.95 -17.00
C ALA A 33 2.98 2.78 -17.32
N LYS A 34 2.01 2.49 -16.43
CA LYS A 34 0.97 1.47 -16.67
C LYS A 34 -0.02 1.90 -17.77
N GLU A 35 -0.42 3.16 -17.78
CA GLU A 35 -1.26 3.71 -18.86
C GLU A 35 -0.56 3.66 -20.22
N ALA A 36 0.73 4.03 -20.26
CA ALA A 36 1.54 3.94 -21.47
C ALA A 36 1.62 2.49 -21.98
N LYS A 37 1.79 1.50 -21.09
CA LYS A 37 1.73 0.09 -21.47
C LYS A 37 0.37 -0.29 -22.06
N ALA A 38 -0.73 0.13 -21.42
CA ALA A 38 -2.07 -0.16 -21.92
C ALA A 38 -2.32 0.47 -23.30
N ALA A 39 -1.74 1.64 -23.57
CA ALA A 39 -1.78 2.28 -24.89
C ALA A 39 -0.98 1.48 -25.93
N LEU A 40 0.22 1.00 -25.59
CA LEU A 40 1.02 0.12 -26.46
C LEU A 40 0.26 -1.16 -26.82
N ASP A 41 -0.38 -1.79 -25.84
CA ASP A 41 -1.19 -3.00 -26.05
C ASP A 41 -2.35 -2.74 -27.02
N LYS A 42 -2.96 -1.55 -26.97
CA LYS A 42 -4.04 -1.15 -27.90
C LYS A 42 -3.52 -0.90 -29.31
N GLN A 43 -2.41 -0.16 -29.46
CA GLN A 43 -1.80 0.13 -30.77
C GLN A 43 -1.35 -1.15 -31.47
N TYR A 44 -0.74 -2.08 -30.73
CA TYR A 44 -0.35 -3.38 -31.27
C TYR A 44 -1.57 -4.20 -31.73
N LYS A 45 -2.65 -4.24 -30.93
CA LYS A 45 -3.90 -4.91 -31.31
C LYS A 45 -4.59 -4.26 -32.52
N ALA A 46 -4.44 -2.95 -32.69
CA ALA A 46 -4.94 -2.21 -33.84
C ALA A 46 -4.07 -2.40 -35.10
N GLY A 47 -2.92 -3.05 -35.00
CA GLY A 47 -1.98 -3.24 -36.11
C GLY A 47 -1.17 -1.98 -36.46
N GLU A 48 -1.19 -0.96 -35.60
CA GLU A 48 -0.46 0.30 -35.78
C GLU A 48 1.03 0.18 -35.42
N LEU A 49 1.41 -0.88 -34.72
CA LEU A 49 2.76 -1.13 -34.23
C LEU A 49 3.26 -2.51 -34.69
N SER A 50 4.49 -2.58 -35.20
CA SER A 50 5.10 -3.87 -35.55
C SER A 50 5.36 -4.71 -34.29
N ALA A 51 5.46 -6.04 -34.46
CA ALA A 51 5.78 -6.94 -33.35
C ALA A 51 7.15 -6.66 -32.73
N GLU A 52 8.12 -6.22 -33.53
CA GLU A 52 9.47 -5.89 -33.08
C GLU A 52 9.48 -4.60 -32.25
N GLU A 53 8.81 -3.54 -32.73
CA GLU A 53 8.69 -2.28 -31.99
C GLU A 53 7.89 -2.45 -30.70
N TYR A 54 6.80 -3.22 -30.74
CA TYR A 54 6.03 -3.59 -29.55
C TYR A 54 6.90 -4.33 -28.53
N GLY A 55 7.68 -5.32 -28.97
CA GLY A 55 8.58 -6.08 -28.10
C GLY A 55 9.63 -5.20 -27.43
N LYS A 56 10.22 -4.25 -28.17
CA LYS A 56 11.19 -3.31 -27.63
C LYS A 56 10.56 -2.35 -26.60
N GLN A 57 9.46 -1.70 -26.96
CA GLN A 57 8.83 -0.68 -26.11
C GLN A 57 8.21 -1.30 -24.85
N THR A 58 7.65 -2.51 -24.93
CA THR A 58 7.15 -3.22 -23.75
C THR A 58 8.27 -3.69 -22.83
N ALA A 59 9.43 -4.08 -23.35
CA ALA A 59 10.60 -4.41 -22.55
C ALA A 59 11.15 -3.18 -21.82
N GLU A 60 11.22 -2.02 -22.49
CA GLU A 60 11.62 -0.75 -21.88
C GLU A 60 10.63 -0.31 -20.79
N ASN A 61 9.33 -0.37 -21.07
CA ASN A 61 8.29 -0.05 -20.10
C ASN A 61 8.35 -0.98 -18.86
N LYS A 62 8.59 -2.29 -19.07
CA LYS A 62 8.77 -3.25 -17.97
C LYS A 62 9.98 -2.89 -17.09
N ARG A 63 11.09 -2.45 -17.69
CA ARG A 63 12.27 -2.00 -16.93
C ARG A 63 11.96 -0.74 -16.12
N ALA A 64 11.29 0.23 -16.72
CA ALA A 64 10.91 1.47 -16.05
C ALA A 64 9.96 1.22 -14.88
N THR A 65 8.89 0.44 -15.09
CA THR A 65 7.95 0.05 -14.02
C THR A 65 8.64 -0.69 -12.89
N THR A 66 9.54 -1.64 -13.19
CA THR A 66 10.32 -2.35 -12.15
C THR A 66 11.21 -1.40 -11.35
N ALA A 67 11.87 -0.44 -12.00
CA ALA A 67 12.71 0.55 -11.33
C ALA A 67 11.87 1.45 -10.40
N LEU A 68 10.74 1.96 -10.90
CA LEU A 68 9.81 2.81 -10.12
C LEU A 68 9.25 2.06 -8.91
N THR A 69 8.80 0.81 -9.06
CA THR A 69 8.32 -0.01 -7.95
C THR A 69 9.41 -0.27 -6.92
N THR A 70 10.64 -0.48 -7.36
CA THR A 70 11.79 -0.69 -6.46
C THR A 70 12.09 0.56 -5.65
N GLU A 71 12.11 1.72 -6.29
CA GLU A 71 12.35 3.01 -5.63
C GLU A 71 11.22 3.35 -4.66
N LEU A 72 9.97 3.12 -5.05
CA LEU A 72 8.81 3.27 -4.17
C LEU A 72 8.94 2.38 -2.92
N GLY A 73 9.35 1.12 -3.11
CA GLY A 73 9.64 0.19 -2.03
C GLY A 73 10.80 0.62 -1.12
N ALA A 74 11.76 1.40 -1.62
CA ALA A 74 12.86 1.94 -0.82
C ALA A 74 12.41 3.16 0.00
N GLU A 75 11.75 4.13 -0.64
CA GLU A 75 11.23 5.34 0.04
C GLU A 75 10.21 5.00 1.12
N THR A 76 9.36 3.99 0.87
CA THR A 76 8.38 3.54 1.85
C THR A 76 9.02 2.92 3.09
N LYS A 77 10.14 2.21 2.93
CA LYS A 77 10.94 1.70 4.06
C LYS A 77 11.62 2.84 4.82
N ILE A 78 12.15 3.84 4.10
CA ILE A 78 12.75 5.03 4.70
C ILE A 78 11.72 5.75 5.57
N LEU A 79 10.51 5.99 5.05
CA LEU A 79 9.43 6.62 5.79
C LEU A 79 9.02 5.79 7.03
N ALA A 80 8.92 4.46 6.89
CA ALA A 80 8.59 3.57 8.01
C ALA A 80 9.67 3.60 9.11
N MET A 81 10.96 3.63 8.73
CA MET A 81 12.06 3.79 9.68
C MET A 81 11.97 5.13 10.42
N HIS A 82 11.66 6.21 9.71
CA HIS A 82 11.46 7.53 10.32
C HIS A 82 10.26 7.52 11.29
N THR A 83 9.13 6.91 10.93
CA THR A 83 7.98 6.77 11.82
C THR A 83 8.34 5.99 13.09
N LYS A 84 9.11 4.91 12.97
CA LYS A 84 9.58 4.14 14.13
C LYS A 84 10.48 4.99 15.04
N GLN A 85 11.44 5.71 14.48
CA GLN A 85 12.29 6.64 15.25
C GLN A 85 11.46 7.73 15.94
N THR A 86 10.46 8.29 15.24
CA THR A 86 9.52 9.28 15.80
C THR A 86 8.73 8.68 16.97
N LYS A 87 8.25 7.43 16.86
CA LYS A 87 7.57 6.72 17.95
C LYS A 87 8.49 6.55 19.17
N GLU A 88 9.73 6.12 18.96
CA GLU A 88 10.70 5.85 20.03
C GLU A 88 11.20 7.14 20.71
N ALA A 89 11.28 8.25 19.98
CA ALA A 89 11.82 9.52 20.47
C ALA A 89 10.85 10.38 21.31
N VAL A 90 9.67 9.89 21.70
CA VAL A 90 8.55 10.76 22.15
C VAL A 90 8.28 11.86 21.09
N GLY A 91 8.49 11.54 19.81
CA GLY A 91 8.13 12.39 18.70
C GLY A 91 6.63 12.61 18.69
N SER A 92 6.21 13.81 18.31
CA SER A 92 4.83 14.26 18.49
C SER A 92 3.84 13.37 17.73
N ASN A 93 2.82 12.82 18.40
CA ASN A 93 1.65 12.23 17.76
C ASN A 93 1.09 13.13 16.64
N ASN A 94 1.29 14.45 16.71
CA ASN A 94 0.90 15.39 15.65
C ASN A 94 1.66 15.18 14.34
N GLN A 95 2.94 14.82 14.37
CA GLN A 95 3.70 14.46 13.17
C GLN A 95 3.11 13.21 12.55
N MET A 96 2.97 12.13 13.31
CA MET A 96 2.34 10.89 12.82
C MET A 96 0.92 11.12 12.28
N ARG A 97 0.14 12.03 12.88
CA ARG A 97 -1.19 12.41 12.37
C ARG A 97 -1.11 13.15 11.04
N ALA A 98 -0.14 14.06 10.87
CA ALA A 98 0.07 14.79 9.62
C ALA A 98 0.50 13.83 8.50
N GLN A 99 1.43 12.91 8.79
CA GLN A 99 1.83 11.85 7.86
C GLN A 99 0.64 10.98 7.45
N LEU A 100 -0.19 10.58 8.42
CA LEU A 100 -1.38 9.76 8.16
C LEU A 100 -2.37 10.48 7.26
N LEU A 101 -2.60 11.78 7.50
CA LEU A 101 -3.47 12.60 6.67
C LEU A 101 -2.95 12.68 5.23
N SER A 102 -1.65 12.96 5.06
CA SER A 102 -0.97 13.02 3.76
C SER A 102 -1.12 11.72 2.97
N LEU A 103 -0.75 10.58 3.58
CA LEU A 103 -0.86 9.26 2.94
C LEU A 103 -2.32 8.89 2.61
N THR A 104 -3.26 9.24 3.50
CA THR A 104 -4.70 9.00 3.27
C THR A 104 -5.22 9.82 2.09
N GLN A 105 -4.79 11.08 1.94
CA GLN A 105 -5.14 11.90 0.79
C GLN A 105 -4.59 11.30 -0.51
N GLN A 106 -3.33 10.84 -0.50
CA GLN A 106 -2.72 10.17 -1.66
C GLN A 106 -3.50 8.90 -2.03
N TYR A 107 -3.83 8.05 -1.07
CA TYR A 107 -4.63 6.84 -1.30
C TYR A 107 -6.03 7.16 -1.83
N ASN A 108 -6.66 8.21 -1.32
CA ASN A 108 -7.98 8.65 -1.78
C ASN A 108 -7.95 9.29 -3.18
N ALA A 109 -6.81 9.81 -3.63
CA ALA A 109 -6.64 10.30 -5.00
C ALA A 109 -6.56 9.17 -6.04
N LEU A 110 -6.21 7.95 -5.60
CA LEU A 110 -6.15 6.79 -6.48
C LEU A 110 -7.53 6.35 -6.99
N SER A 111 -7.55 5.85 -8.22
CA SER A 111 -8.69 5.14 -8.79
C SER A 111 -8.94 3.81 -8.07
N LYS A 112 -10.11 3.19 -8.27
CA LYS A 112 -10.41 1.88 -7.67
C LYS A 112 -9.38 0.81 -8.08
N GLU A 113 -9.04 0.78 -9.36
CA GLU A 113 -8.09 -0.19 -9.93
C GLU A 113 -6.68 0.01 -9.35
N GLU A 114 -6.28 1.27 -9.15
CA GLU A 114 -5.01 1.63 -8.51
C GLU A 114 -4.97 1.27 -7.03
N ARG A 115 -6.08 1.45 -6.31
CA ARG A 115 -6.21 1.07 -4.90
C ARG A 115 -6.10 -0.44 -4.69
N GLU A 116 -6.71 -1.21 -5.58
CA GLU A 116 -6.67 -2.68 -5.56
C GLU A 116 -5.33 -3.24 -6.07
N ASN A 117 -4.50 -2.41 -6.69
CA ASN A 117 -3.17 -2.80 -7.15
C ASN A 117 -2.17 -2.89 -6.00
N ALA A 118 -1.52 -4.05 -5.85
CA ALA A 118 -0.56 -4.30 -4.77
C ALA A 118 0.67 -3.37 -4.77
N GLU A 119 1.10 -2.89 -5.94
CA GLU A 119 2.31 -2.07 -6.11
C GLU A 119 2.03 -0.57 -5.91
N ILE A 120 0.77 -0.14 -6.03
CA ILE A 120 0.35 1.26 -5.92
C ILE A 120 -0.44 1.43 -4.62
N GLY A 121 -1.72 1.04 -4.63
CA GLY A 121 -2.62 1.16 -3.49
C GLY A 121 -2.23 0.28 -2.31
N GLY A 122 -1.74 -0.94 -2.56
CA GLY A 122 -1.34 -1.87 -1.51
C GLY A 122 -0.20 -1.35 -0.64
N VAL A 123 0.75 -0.62 -1.25
CA VAL A 123 1.88 0.01 -0.55
C VAL A 123 1.38 1.10 0.40
N LEU A 124 0.59 2.04 -0.10
CA LEU A 124 0.02 3.13 0.71
C LEU A 124 -0.90 2.60 1.81
N GLN A 125 -1.76 1.63 1.50
CA GLN A 125 -2.66 1.01 2.47
C GLN A 125 -1.91 0.39 3.64
N LYS A 126 -0.80 -0.31 3.36
CA LYS A 126 0.05 -0.90 4.40
C LYS A 126 0.63 0.18 5.32
N GLN A 127 1.18 1.26 4.77
CA GLN A 127 1.75 2.35 5.56
C GLN A 127 0.69 3.08 6.41
N ILE A 128 -0.48 3.35 5.81
CA ILE A 128 -1.62 3.95 6.52
C ILE A 128 -2.03 3.08 7.73
N ARG A 129 -2.07 1.75 7.55
CA ARG A 129 -2.41 0.81 8.62
C ARG A 129 -1.36 0.82 9.73
N GLU A 130 -0.09 0.66 9.38
CA GLU A 130 1.03 0.67 10.34
C GLU A 130 1.05 1.96 11.19
N LEU A 131 0.88 3.11 10.53
CA LEU A 131 0.86 4.40 11.19
C LEU A 131 -0.40 4.62 12.04
N SER A 132 -1.56 4.12 11.58
CA SER A 132 -2.80 4.15 12.35
C SER A 132 -2.71 3.31 13.62
N ASP A 133 -2.10 2.12 13.53
CA ASP A 133 -1.95 1.22 14.68
C ASP A 133 -0.93 1.78 15.69
N ALA A 134 0.17 2.38 15.22
CA ALA A 134 1.10 3.10 16.09
C ALA A 134 0.45 4.29 16.81
N LEU A 135 -0.38 5.08 16.11
CA LEU A 135 -1.14 6.18 16.72
C LEU A 135 -2.14 5.68 17.76
N LYS A 136 -2.86 4.57 17.49
CA LYS A 136 -3.81 3.99 18.46
C LYS A 136 -3.10 3.59 19.75
N GLU A 137 -1.94 2.94 19.66
CA GLU A 137 -1.15 2.54 20.83
C GLU A 137 -0.74 3.76 21.66
N ASN A 138 -0.19 4.79 21.02
CA ASN A 138 0.26 6.01 21.69
C ASN A 138 -0.88 6.85 22.27
N GLU A 139 -2.00 6.97 21.55
CA GLU A 139 -3.17 7.73 21.98
C GLU A 139 -3.91 7.01 23.14
N SER A 140 -4.00 5.68 23.10
CA SER A 140 -4.60 4.88 24.18
C SER A 140 -3.81 5.03 25.49
N ALA A 141 -2.48 5.14 25.42
CA ALA A 141 -1.63 5.35 26.60
C ALA A 141 -1.94 6.65 27.36
N VAL A 142 -2.51 7.65 26.68
CA VAL A 142 -2.95 8.93 27.28
C VAL A 142 -4.47 9.02 27.43
N GLY A 143 -5.19 7.91 27.22
CA GLY A 143 -6.65 7.83 27.36
C GLY A 143 -7.45 8.35 26.15
N ASP A 144 -6.80 8.72 25.04
CA ASP A 144 -7.47 9.11 23.80
C ASP A 144 -7.81 7.87 22.96
N ASN A 145 -9.04 7.37 23.14
CA ASN A 145 -9.53 6.17 22.47
C ASN A 145 -10.37 6.46 21.21
N ARG A 146 -10.35 7.70 20.69
CA ARG A 146 -11.21 8.10 19.56
C ARG A 146 -10.92 7.30 18.28
N ARG A 147 -9.69 6.81 18.09
CA ARG A 147 -9.33 5.94 16.95
C ARG A 147 -9.67 4.46 17.16
N ASN A 148 -9.95 4.02 18.38
CA ASN A 148 -10.31 2.63 18.69
C ASN A 148 -11.78 2.33 18.39
N VAL A 149 -12.68 3.31 18.54
CA VAL A 149 -14.13 3.10 18.39
C VAL A 149 -14.62 2.91 16.95
N GLY A 150 -13.80 3.20 15.94
CA GLY A 150 -14.12 2.97 14.52
C GLY A 150 -13.83 1.55 14.01
N ASN A 151 -13.09 0.73 14.77
CA ASN A 151 -12.57 -0.56 14.31
C ASN A 151 -13.52 -1.76 14.53
N TYR A 152 -14.64 -1.60 15.25
CA TYR A 152 -15.54 -2.72 15.56
C TYR A 152 -16.19 -3.36 14.32
N ALA A 153 -16.39 -2.60 13.24
CA ALA A 153 -16.96 -3.13 12.01
C ALA A 153 -15.92 -3.90 11.16
N GLY A 154 -14.64 -3.54 11.22
CA GLY A 154 -13.59 -4.14 10.39
C GLY A 154 -13.03 -5.44 10.94
N SER A 155 -12.87 -5.54 12.26
CA SER A 155 -12.34 -6.75 12.91
C SER A 155 -13.27 -7.95 12.76
N ILE A 156 -14.59 -7.73 12.84
CA ILE A 156 -15.59 -8.80 12.70
C ILE A 156 -15.56 -9.38 11.28
N LEU A 157 -15.32 -8.56 10.24
CA LEU A 157 -15.17 -9.06 8.86
C LEU A 157 -13.84 -9.80 8.64
N GLN A 158 -12.75 -9.33 9.24
CA GLN A 158 -11.42 -9.95 9.09
C GLN A 158 -11.31 -11.29 9.85
N GLU A 159 -12.04 -11.47 10.96
CA GLU A 159 -12.07 -12.72 11.73
C GLU A 159 -13.00 -13.78 11.09
N VAL A 160 -14.04 -13.36 10.37
CA VAL A 160 -14.92 -14.25 9.59
C VAL A 160 -14.21 -14.84 8.36
N ASP A 161 -13.27 -14.09 7.76
CA ASP A 161 -12.50 -14.55 6.59
C ASP A 161 -11.26 -15.39 6.98
N GLY A 162 -10.66 -15.13 8.15
CA GLY A 162 -9.50 -15.87 8.67
C GLY A 162 -9.78 -17.33 9.09
N ASN A 163 -11.04 -17.65 9.44
CA ASN A 163 -11.45 -19.00 9.86
C ASN A 163 -12.10 -19.83 8.72
N GLY A 164 -12.10 -19.36 7.47
CA GLY A 164 -12.60 -20.12 6.32
C GLY A 164 -14.10 -20.43 6.35
N LEU A 165 -14.87 -19.80 7.25
CA LEU A 165 -16.29 -20.08 7.46
C LEU A 165 -17.14 -19.74 6.21
N LEU A 166 -16.72 -18.73 5.44
CA LEU A 166 -17.36 -18.34 4.17
C LEU A 166 -17.13 -19.39 3.06
N ALA A 167 -15.98 -20.07 3.05
CA ALA A 167 -15.72 -21.16 2.11
C ALA A 167 -16.64 -22.37 2.41
N THR A 168 -16.89 -22.65 3.68
CA THR A 168 -17.76 -23.76 4.11
C THR A 168 -19.23 -23.53 3.76
N VAL A 169 -19.75 -22.31 3.93
CA VAL A 169 -21.16 -22.00 3.59
C VAL A 169 -21.39 -22.02 2.07
N THR A 170 -20.40 -21.59 1.28
CA THR A 170 -20.52 -21.55 -0.19
C THR A 170 -20.48 -22.96 -0.80
N GLN A 171 -19.70 -23.89 -0.24
CA GLN A 171 -19.68 -25.30 -0.66
C GLN A 171 -20.96 -26.06 -0.31
N VAL A 172 -21.58 -25.78 0.85
CA VAL A 172 -22.85 -26.43 1.24
C VAL A 172 -24.01 -25.94 0.36
N ALA A 173 -24.00 -24.66 -0.06
CA ALA A 173 -25.05 -24.10 -0.92
C ALA A 173 -24.96 -24.60 -2.39
N THR A 174 -23.77 -24.92 -2.89
CA THR A 174 -23.57 -25.42 -4.27
C THR A 174 -23.69 -26.94 -4.41
N GLY A 175 -23.49 -27.71 -3.33
CA GLY A 175 -23.64 -29.17 -3.34
C GLY A 175 -25.08 -29.70 -3.31
N ALA A 176 -26.07 -28.88 -2.96
CA ALA A 176 -27.45 -29.34 -2.71
C ALA A 176 -28.39 -29.36 -3.93
N ARG A 177 -27.94 -28.94 -5.14
CA ARG A 177 -28.80 -28.83 -6.35
C ARG A 177 -28.52 -29.87 -7.46
N ARG A 178 -28.09 -31.08 -7.11
CA ARG A 178 -28.10 -32.23 -8.05
C ARG A 178 -28.63 -33.49 -7.38
N ARG A 179 -29.96 -33.55 -7.17
CA ARG A 179 -30.66 -34.84 -7.08
C ARG A 179 -31.10 -35.22 -8.51
N PRO A 180 -30.59 -36.29 -9.12
CA PRO A 180 -31.20 -36.83 -10.33
C PRO A 180 -32.54 -37.48 -9.95
N SER A 181 -33.60 -37.05 -10.64
CA SER A 181 -34.92 -37.67 -10.64
C SER A 181 -34.86 -39.11 -11.13
N PRO A 182 -35.49 -40.10 -10.47
CA PRO A 182 -35.63 -41.43 -11.02
C PRO A 182 -37.02 -41.57 -11.65
N LEU A 183 -37.10 -41.63 -12.99
CA LEU A 183 -38.23 -42.22 -13.73
C LEU A 183 -37.74 -42.63 -15.14
N PRO A 184 -38.37 -43.62 -15.81
CA PRO A 184 -39.54 -44.41 -15.41
C PRO A 184 -39.20 -45.83 -14.94
#